data_AF-A0A7J5XIZ2-F1
#
_entry.id   AF-A0A7J5XIZ2-F1
#
_cell.length_a   1.000
_cell.length_b   1.000
_cell.length_c   1.000
_cell.angle_alpha   90.00
_cell.angle_beta   90.00
_cell.angle_gamma   90.00
#
_symmetry.space_group_name_H-M   'P 1'
#
loop_
_entity.id
_entity.type
_entity.pdbx_description
1 polymer ?
#
loop_
_entity_poly.entity_id
_entity_poly.type
_entity_poly.pdbx_seq_one_letter_code
_entity_poly.pdbx_strand_id
1 'polypeptide(L)'
;MSAPAWERHNATSPISKANTTFALDLFKKLSDADKTANIFYAPISISSALAMVMLGTGGNTSTQMSEVLGFTEKGQPEQTGAETMQSQMHQSSILPEFVRKFLPPQNDEEDVHASFSELMSKLIKDDAPYALSLANRLYGEQSYQFLEHFLAETKKYYGADLESVDFRAGAEAARVNINKWVEGQTQGKIKDVLAKGLVDCDTTLVLVNAIYFKGKWETVQGGLYR
;
A
#
# COMPACT_ATOMS: atom_id res chain seq x y z
N MET A 1 38.94 2.15 -12.76
CA MET A 1 37.68 2.07 -13.53
C MET A 1 36.57 2.57 -12.62
N SER A 2 35.85 3.61 -13.02
CA SER A 2 34.73 4.16 -12.25
C SER A 2 33.46 3.34 -12.49
N ALA A 3 32.77 2.98 -11.40
CA ALA A 3 31.45 2.34 -11.42
C ALA A 3 30.47 3.03 -12.41
N PRO A 4 29.69 2.26 -13.20
CA PRO A 4 28.64 2.79 -14.07
C PRO A 4 27.67 3.71 -13.32
N ALA A 5 27.01 4.63 -14.02
CA ALA A 5 26.08 5.59 -13.41
C ALA A 5 24.91 4.92 -12.63
N TRP A 6 24.53 3.69 -12.99
CA TRP A 6 23.50 2.92 -12.28
C TRP A 6 23.95 2.37 -10.92
N GLU A 7 25.27 2.23 -10.66
CA GLU A 7 25.81 1.77 -9.37
C GLU A 7 25.93 2.90 -8.34
N ARG A 8 25.87 4.17 -8.76
CA ARG A 8 26.05 5.33 -7.87
C ARG A 8 24.81 5.72 -7.05
N HIS A 9 23.70 5.00 -7.23
CA HIS A 9 22.44 5.22 -6.50
C HIS A 9 22.09 4.10 -5.50
N ASN A 10 23.06 3.27 -5.12
CA ASN A 10 22.87 2.05 -4.32
C ASN A 10 22.69 2.27 -2.80
N ALA A 11 21.87 3.23 -2.40
CA ALA A 11 21.15 3.11 -1.14
C ALA A 11 19.71 2.73 -1.51
N THR A 12 19.43 1.42 -1.62
CA THR A 12 18.04 0.95 -1.67
C THR A 12 17.34 1.46 -0.42
N SER A 13 16.33 2.31 -0.58
CA SER A 13 15.56 2.82 0.55
C SER A 13 15.00 1.64 1.37
N PRO A 14 14.84 1.77 2.70
CA PRO A 14 14.26 0.72 3.54
C PRO A 14 12.95 0.18 2.95
N ILE A 15 12.10 1.06 2.40
CA ILE A 15 10.86 0.66 1.74
C ILE A 15 11.06 -0.19 0.48
N SER A 16 12.11 0.07 -0.31
CA SER A 16 12.45 -0.76 -1.48
C SER A 16 12.90 -2.16 -1.07
N LYS A 17 13.66 -2.27 0.03
CA LYS A 17 14.08 -3.56 0.59
C LYS A 17 12.89 -4.33 1.18
N ALA A 18 12.01 -3.66 1.92
CA ALA A 18 10.78 -4.24 2.45
C ALA A 18 9.88 -4.77 1.33
N ASN A 19 9.60 -3.95 0.30
CA ASN A 19 8.79 -4.34 -0.84
C ASN A 19 9.40 -5.49 -1.65
N THR A 20 10.73 -5.55 -1.77
CA THR A 20 11.43 -6.67 -2.42
C THR A 20 11.28 -7.96 -1.62
N THR A 21 11.42 -7.88 -0.29
CA THR A 21 11.22 -9.04 0.61
C THR A 21 9.79 -9.54 0.53
N PHE A 22 8.81 -8.64 0.63
CA PHE A 22 7.39 -8.95 0.48
C PHE A 22 7.09 -9.60 -0.87
N ALA A 23 7.66 -9.08 -1.97
CA ALA A 23 7.51 -9.67 -3.30
C ALA A 23 7.97 -11.13 -3.32
N LEU A 24 9.18 -11.42 -2.83
CA LEU A 24 9.73 -12.77 -2.85
C LEU A 24 8.93 -13.73 -1.95
N ASP A 25 8.47 -13.27 -0.79
CA ASP A 25 7.65 -14.08 0.11
C ASP A 25 6.27 -14.36 -0.49
N LEU A 26 5.63 -13.36 -1.12
CA LEU A 26 4.37 -13.55 -1.84
C LEU A 26 4.53 -14.49 -3.03
N PHE A 27 5.60 -14.34 -3.82
CA PHE A 27 5.90 -15.24 -4.93
C PHE A 27 5.96 -16.70 -4.49
N LYS A 28 6.71 -16.99 -3.42
CA LYS A 28 6.82 -18.36 -2.88
C LYS A 28 5.43 -18.90 -2.55
N LYS A 29 4.60 -18.12 -1.85
CA LYS A 29 3.23 -18.51 -1.48
C LYS A 29 2.32 -18.75 -2.69
N LEU A 30 2.39 -17.90 -3.72
CA LEU A 30 1.61 -18.08 -4.94
C LEU A 30 2.10 -19.31 -5.74
N SER A 31 3.41 -19.56 -5.77
CA SER A 31 4.00 -20.70 -6.50
C SER A 31 3.71 -22.05 -5.86
N ASP A 32 3.38 -22.07 -4.57
CA ASP A 32 3.00 -23.31 -3.86
C ASP A 32 1.62 -23.82 -4.31
N ALA A 33 0.74 -22.93 -4.78
CA ALA A 33 -0.62 -23.29 -5.20
C ALA A 33 -0.65 -24.01 -6.56
N ASP A 34 0.07 -23.49 -7.55
CA ASP A 34 0.22 -24.10 -8.87
C ASP A 34 1.62 -23.79 -9.44
N LYS A 35 2.44 -24.84 -9.56
CA LYS A 35 3.83 -24.74 -10.04
C LYS A 35 3.95 -24.59 -11.56
N THR A 36 2.84 -24.68 -12.29
CA THR A 36 2.78 -24.68 -13.75
C THR A 36 2.13 -23.42 -14.31
N ALA A 37 1.39 -22.68 -13.49
CA ALA A 37 0.72 -21.45 -13.88
C ALA A 37 1.70 -20.27 -14.02
N ASN A 38 1.36 -19.35 -14.92
CA ASN A 38 2.04 -18.06 -15.00
C ASN A 38 1.70 -17.22 -13.76
N ILE A 39 2.72 -16.63 -13.14
CA ILE A 39 2.57 -15.71 -12.01
C ILE A 39 3.00 -14.32 -12.44
N PHE A 40 2.08 -13.35 -12.35
CA PHE A 40 2.36 -11.94 -12.59
C PHE A 40 1.58 -11.10 -11.59
N TYR A 41 2.27 -10.21 -10.88
CA TYR A 41 1.68 -9.31 -9.91
C TYR A 41 2.59 -8.09 -9.72
N ALA A 42 2.05 -7.04 -9.10
CA ALA A 42 2.77 -5.81 -8.79
C ALA A 42 2.93 -5.69 -7.27
N PRO A 43 4.09 -6.09 -6.70
CA PRO A 43 4.28 -6.11 -5.25
C PRO A 43 4.06 -4.74 -4.60
N ILE A 44 4.56 -3.67 -5.23
CA ILE A 44 4.41 -2.29 -4.73
C ILE A 44 2.95 -1.85 -4.64
N SER A 45 2.12 -2.34 -5.56
CA SER A 45 0.70 -2.07 -5.61
C SER A 45 0.01 -2.71 -4.40
N ILE A 46 0.22 -4.02 -4.21
CA ILE A 46 -0.38 -4.81 -3.13
C ILE A 46 0.10 -4.31 -1.76
N SER A 47 1.41 -4.07 -1.59
CA SER A 47 1.97 -3.59 -0.33
C SER A 47 1.47 -2.20 0.01
N SER A 48 1.32 -1.29 -0.97
CA SER A 48 0.71 0.03 -0.74
C SER A 48 -0.76 -0.07 -0.32
N ALA A 49 -1.52 -1.00 -0.91
CA ALA A 49 -2.92 -1.22 -0.56
C ALA A 49 -3.06 -1.71 0.88
N LEU A 50 -2.22 -2.67 1.29
CA LEU A 50 -2.20 -3.18 2.66
C LEU A 50 -1.67 -2.13 3.65
N ALA A 51 -0.67 -1.34 3.27
CA ALA A 51 -0.17 -0.26 4.12
C ALA A 51 -1.23 0.85 4.32
N MET A 52 -2.08 1.13 3.33
CA MET A 52 -3.26 1.99 3.52
C MET A 52 -4.24 1.41 4.52
N VAL A 53 -4.51 0.11 4.49
CA VAL A 53 -5.37 -0.55 5.48
C VAL A 53 -4.76 -0.41 6.88
N MET A 54 -3.43 -0.54 7.01
CA MET A 54 -2.71 -0.47 8.28
C MET A 54 -2.92 0.86 9.04
N LEU A 55 -3.14 1.98 8.34
CA LEU A 55 -3.51 3.29 8.93
C LEU A 55 -4.78 3.23 9.80
N GLY A 56 -5.71 2.31 9.48
CA GLY A 56 -6.95 2.10 10.22
C GLY A 56 -6.86 1.01 11.30
N THR A 57 -5.69 0.41 11.52
CA THR A 57 -5.51 -0.72 12.42
C THR A 57 -4.82 -0.32 13.73
N GLY A 58 -5.02 -1.13 14.77
CA GLY A 58 -4.32 -0.99 16.04
C GLY A 58 -4.02 -2.35 16.68
N GLY A 59 -3.15 -2.35 17.68
CA GLY A 59 -2.75 -3.55 18.41
C GLY A 59 -2.17 -4.64 17.48
N ASN A 60 -2.47 -5.90 17.80
CA ASN A 60 -1.94 -7.08 17.09
C ASN A 60 -2.19 -7.06 15.58
N THR A 61 -3.28 -6.46 15.12
CA THR A 61 -3.58 -6.36 13.68
C THR A 61 -2.52 -5.53 12.96
N SER A 62 -2.15 -4.37 13.53
CA SER A 62 -1.10 -3.52 12.95
C SER A 62 0.26 -4.22 12.96
N THR A 63 0.61 -4.88 14.07
CA THR A 63 1.86 -5.65 14.21
C THR A 63 1.98 -6.75 13.15
N GLN A 64 0.95 -7.58 12.99
CA GLN A 64 0.94 -8.67 12.00
C GLN A 64 1.08 -8.14 10.57
N MET A 65 0.43 -7.02 10.25
CA MET A 65 0.56 -6.40 8.94
C MET A 65 1.98 -5.86 8.71
N SER A 66 2.56 -5.19 9.70
CA SER A 66 3.92 -4.65 9.64
C SER A 66 4.97 -5.74 9.39
N GLU A 67 4.85 -6.88 10.08
CA GLU A 67 5.75 -8.04 9.91
C GLU A 67 5.63 -8.67 8.52
N VAL A 68 4.40 -8.87 8.02
CA VAL A 68 4.16 -9.48 6.71
C VAL A 68 4.65 -8.58 5.58
N LEU A 69 4.47 -7.27 5.72
CA LEU A 69 4.92 -6.27 4.75
C LEU A 69 6.43 -5.99 4.81
N GLY A 70 7.11 -6.53 5.83
CA GLY A 70 8.56 -6.41 6.00
C GLY A 70 9.00 -5.02 6.46
N PHE A 71 8.13 -4.29 7.16
CA PHE A 71 8.47 -3.00 7.78
C PHE A 71 9.21 -3.19 9.10
N THR A 72 9.01 -4.32 9.77
CA THR A 72 9.76 -4.76 10.96
C THR A 72 10.50 -6.08 10.70
N GLU A 73 11.58 -6.34 11.43
CA GLU A 73 12.31 -7.62 11.33
C GLU A 73 11.52 -8.75 12.00
N LYS A 74 11.33 -9.87 11.29
CA LYS A 74 10.64 -11.06 11.82
C LYS A 74 11.37 -11.58 13.06
N GLY A 75 10.73 -11.48 14.23
CA GLY A 75 11.22 -12.09 15.47
C GLY A 75 12.04 -11.16 16.38
N GLN A 76 11.95 -9.84 16.22
CA GLN A 76 12.12 -8.98 17.40
C GLN A 76 10.86 -9.12 18.25
N PRO A 77 10.92 -9.78 19.43
CA PRO A 77 9.91 -9.48 20.42
C PRO A 77 9.95 -7.96 20.63
N GLU A 78 8.79 -7.30 20.66
CA GLU A 78 8.68 -6.10 21.49
C GLU A 78 9.45 -6.42 22.76
N GLN A 79 10.52 -5.67 23.03
CA GLN A 79 11.19 -5.77 24.31
C GLN A 79 10.08 -5.74 25.34
N THR A 80 9.93 -6.85 26.06
CA THR A 80 8.97 -7.03 27.14
C THR A 80 8.85 -5.68 27.85
N GLY A 81 7.64 -5.12 27.86
CA GLY A 81 7.36 -3.72 28.22
C GLY A 81 7.82 -3.27 29.61
N ALA A 82 8.62 -4.05 30.32
CA ALA A 82 9.27 -3.66 31.57
C ALA A 82 10.50 -2.75 31.37
N GLU A 83 11.35 -2.97 30.36
CA GLU A 83 12.62 -2.21 30.24
C GLU A 83 12.45 -0.88 29.47
N THR A 84 11.63 -0.87 28.41
CA THR A 84 11.29 0.36 27.68
C THR A 84 10.39 1.29 28.52
N MET A 85 9.52 0.74 29.39
CA MET A 85 8.77 1.55 30.35
C MET A 85 9.68 2.25 31.36
N GLN A 86 10.82 1.67 31.76
CA GLN A 86 11.65 2.26 32.81
C GLN A 86 12.51 3.43 32.33
N SER A 87 12.94 3.43 31.06
CA SER A 87 13.56 4.60 30.42
C SER A 87 12.53 5.65 29.97
N GLN A 88 11.34 5.24 29.51
CA GLN A 88 10.27 6.18 29.11
C GLN A 88 9.53 6.81 30.30
N MET A 89 9.51 6.15 31.48
CA MET A 89 8.98 6.73 32.72
C MET A 89 9.82 7.89 33.24
N HIS A 90 11.11 8.01 32.92
CA HIS A 90 11.90 9.17 33.37
C HIS A 90 11.68 10.41 32.51
N GLN A 91 11.27 10.29 31.25
CA GLN A 91 11.12 11.44 30.35
C GLN A 91 9.66 11.88 30.14
N SER A 92 8.68 10.97 30.30
CA SER A 92 7.24 11.28 30.14
C SER A 92 6.47 11.49 31.45
N SER A 93 7.10 11.31 32.61
CA SER A 93 6.46 11.48 33.94
C SER A 93 6.28 12.93 34.39
N ILE A 94 6.75 13.91 33.62
CA ILE A 94 6.68 15.34 33.96
C ILE A 94 5.40 16.00 33.39
N LEU A 95 4.70 15.34 32.45
CA LEU A 95 3.55 15.94 31.76
C LEU A 95 2.21 15.41 32.30
N PRO A 96 1.23 16.30 32.60
CA PRO A 96 -0.12 15.91 32.98
C PRO A 96 -0.81 15.05 31.92
N GLU A 97 -1.68 14.15 32.36
CA GLU A 97 -2.37 13.15 31.54
C GLU A 97 -3.13 13.75 30.34
N PHE A 98 -3.69 14.96 30.52
CA PHE A 98 -4.40 15.67 29.45
C PHE A 98 -3.47 16.09 28.29
N VAL A 99 -2.19 16.36 28.56
CA VAL A 99 -1.19 16.75 27.54
C VAL A 99 -0.74 15.54 26.74
N ARG A 100 -0.75 14.34 27.35
CA ARG A 100 -0.38 13.08 26.70
C ARG A 100 -1.25 12.75 25.48
N LYS A 101 -2.52 13.16 25.50
CA LYS A 101 -3.47 12.98 24.38
C LYS A 101 -3.12 13.84 23.15
N PHE A 102 -2.27 14.86 23.32
CA PHE A 102 -1.86 15.79 22.26
C PHE A 102 -0.39 15.62 21.84
N LEU A 103 0.32 14.64 22.42
CA LEU A 103 1.66 14.31 21.94
C LEU A 103 1.52 13.58 20.59
N PRO A 104 2.22 14.04 19.54
CA PRO A 104 2.34 13.24 18.33
C PRO A 104 3.00 11.90 18.68
N PRO A 105 2.60 10.78 18.03
CA PRO A 105 3.26 9.50 18.24
C PRO A 105 4.76 9.67 17.99
N GLN A 106 5.56 9.43 19.02
CA GLN A 106 7.02 9.38 18.90
C GLN A 106 7.42 7.97 18.51
N ASN A 107 7.47 7.70 17.20
CA ASN A 107 8.30 6.64 16.65
C ASN A 107 9.25 7.30 15.65
N ASP A 108 10.55 7.23 15.93
CA ASP A 108 11.63 7.41 14.94
C ASP A 108 11.72 6.19 13.99
N GLU A 109 10.57 5.55 13.70
CA GLU A 109 10.41 4.71 12.52
C GLU A 109 10.15 5.69 11.37
N GLU A 110 11.02 5.68 10.36
CA GLU A 110 10.78 6.37 9.10
C GLU A 110 9.33 6.06 8.67
N ASP A 111 8.45 7.07 8.68
CA ASP A 111 7.01 6.89 8.45
C ASP A 111 6.83 6.15 7.12
N VAL A 112 6.49 4.87 7.20
CA VAL A 112 6.40 3.96 6.05
C VAL A 112 5.47 4.53 4.99
N HIS A 113 4.41 5.23 5.41
CA HIS A 113 3.45 5.85 4.51
C HIS A 113 4.07 7.04 3.78
N ALA A 114 4.88 7.84 4.48
CA ALA A 114 5.69 8.89 3.85
C ALA A 114 6.71 8.29 2.88
N SER A 115 7.37 7.18 3.22
CA SER A 115 8.31 6.50 2.33
C SER A 115 7.64 5.95 1.07
N PHE A 116 6.44 5.38 1.17
CA PHE A 116 5.64 5.00 0.00
C PHE A 116 5.30 6.21 -0.87
N SER A 117 4.82 7.29 -0.25
CA SER A 117 4.46 8.51 -0.96
C SER A 117 5.66 9.08 -1.72
N GLU A 118 6.82 9.16 -1.06
CA GLU A 118 8.06 9.62 -1.68
C GLU A 118 8.50 8.69 -2.82
N LEU A 119 8.50 7.37 -2.62
CA LEU A 119 8.86 6.41 -3.66
C LEU A 119 7.94 6.53 -4.88
N MET A 120 6.63 6.62 -4.67
CA MET A 120 5.67 6.75 -5.77
C MET A 120 5.83 8.08 -6.50
N SER A 121 6.14 9.19 -5.80
CA SER A 121 6.44 10.48 -6.42
C SER A 121 7.69 10.43 -7.32
N LYS A 122 8.65 9.55 -7.01
CA LYS A 122 9.85 9.34 -7.83
C LYS A 122 9.60 8.46 -9.05
N LEU A 123 8.64 7.53 -8.96
CA LEU A 123 8.31 6.57 -10.03
C LEU A 123 7.27 7.12 -11.01
N ILE A 124 6.27 7.85 -10.53
CA ILE A 124 5.20 8.40 -11.36
C ILE A 124 5.58 9.83 -11.74
N LYS A 125 6.06 9.99 -12.97
CA LYS A 125 6.45 11.29 -13.54
C LYS A 125 5.80 11.47 -14.91
N ASP A 126 5.28 12.67 -15.15
CA ASP A 126 4.59 13.00 -16.42
C ASP A 126 5.54 13.00 -17.63
N ASP A 127 6.83 13.27 -17.41
CA ASP A 127 7.87 13.35 -18.45
C ASP A 127 8.66 12.04 -18.63
N ALA A 128 8.24 10.95 -17.96
CA ALA A 128 8.91 9.67 -18.06
C ALA A 128 8.77 9.06 -19.47
N PRO A 129 9.79 8.31 -19.97
CA PRO A 129 9.73 7.60 -21.24
C PRO A 129 8.83 6.34 -21.20
N TYR A 130 8.05 6.18 -20.14
CA TYR A 130 7.10 5.11 -19.88
C TYR A 130 5.82 5.69 -19.30
N ALA A 131 4.70 5.00 -19.49
CA ALA A 131 3.48 5.26 -18.75
C ALA A 131 3.46 4.38 -17.51
N LEU A 132 3.38 5.00 -16.34
CA LEU A 132 3.14 4.33 -15.06
C LEU A 132 2.05 5.10 -14.32
N SER A 133 0.99 4.42 -13.92
CA SER A 133 -0.03 4.97 -13.03
C SER A 133 -0.30 4.00 -11.88
N LEU A 134 -0.52 4.57 -10.70
CA LEU A 134 -1.03 3.90 -9.53
C LEU A 134 -2.22 4.71 -9.03
N ALA A 135 -3.38 4.08 -8.94
CA ALA A 135 -4.61 4.72 -8.50
C ALA A 135 -5.17 3.99 -7.29
N ASN A 136 -5.43 4.75 -6.23
CA ASN A 136 -6.01 4.28 -4.99
C ASN A 136 -7.36 4.96 -4.77
N ARG A 137 -8.34 4.23 -4.26
CA ARG A 137 -9.63 4.79 -3.84
C ARG A 137 -10.25 3.94 -2.75
N LEU A 138 -10.95 4.61 -1.84
CA LEU A 138 -11.81 3.99 -0.86
C LEU A 138 -13.26 4.12 -1.34
N TYR A 139 -14.03 3.04 -1.26
CA TYR A 139 -15.47 3.06 -1.46
C TYR A 139 -16.13 2.65 -0.16
N GLY A 140 -16.79 3.59 0.50
CA GLY A 140 -17.39 3.39 1.81
C GLY A 140 -18.91 3.42 1.75
N GLU A 141 -19.54 2.54 2.53
CA GLU A 141 -20.99 2.54 2.74
C GLU A 141 -21.46 3.91 3.25
N GLN A 142 -22.41 4.51 2.54
CA GLN A 142 -22.90 5.88 2.76
C GLN A 142 -23.47 6.12 4.17
N SER A 143 -24.01 5.08 4.81
CA SER A 143 -24.53 5.17 6.17
C SER A 143 -23.45 5.08 7.25
N TYR A 144 -22.19 4.78 6.90
CA TYR A 144 -21.08 4.62 7.83
C TYR A 144 -20.23 5.89 7.93
N GLN A 145 -19.93 6.32 9.16
CA GLN A 145 -19.07 7.48 9.41
C GLN A 145 -17.62 7.03 9.63
N PHE A 146 -16.76 7.30 8.64
CA PHE A 146 -15.33 7.03 8.73
C PHE A 146 -14.60 8.11 9.54
N LEU A 147 -13.52 7.72 10.22
CA LEU A 147 -12.67 8.64 10.97
C LEU A 147 -11.97 9.63 10.03
N GLU A 148 -12.13 10.93 10.31
CA GLU A 148 -11.54 12.00 9.48
C GLU A 148 -10.01 11.88 9.38
N HIS A 149 -9.34 11.47 10.47
CA HIS A 149 -7.90 11.26 10.50
C HIS A 149 -7.46 10.19 9.48
N PHE A 150 -8.15 9.05 9.47
CA PHE A 150 -7.88 7.97 8.52
C PHE A 150 -8.07 8.42 7.07
N LEU A 151 -9.12 9.19 6.78
CA LEU A 151 -9.35 9.75 5.45
C LEU A 151 -8.28 10.78 5.06
N ALA A 152 -7.83 11.59 6.01
CA ALA A 152 -6.77 12.57 5.78
C ALA A 152 -5.43 11.90 5.45
N GLU A 153 -5.05 10.85 6.17
CA GLU A 153 -3.80 10.13 5.94
C GLU A 153 -3.80 9.31 4.66
N THR A 154 -4.89 8.61 4.35
CA THR A 154 -5.04 7.85 3.09
C THR A 154 -4.96 8.78 1.87
N LYS A 155 -5.59 9.96 1.95
CA LYS A 155 -5.44 11.01 0.93
C LYS A 155 -4.02 11.56 0.85
N LYS A 156 -3.42 11.91 2.00
CA LYS A 156 -2.08 12.50 2.08
C LYS A 156 -1.01 11.61 1.47
N TYR A 157 -0.97 10.34 1.87
CA TYR A 157 0.14 9.44 1.52
C TYR A 157 -0.08 8.70 0.21
N TYR A 158 -1.33 8.41 -0.15
CA TYR A 158 -1.65 7.51 -1.25
C TYR A 158 -2.55 8.12 -2.32
N GLY A 159 -2.98 9.38 -2.15
CA GLY A 159 -3.93 10.03 -3.05
C GLY A 159 -5.31 9.35 -3.07
N ALA A 160 -5.64 8.59 -2.02
CA ALA A 160 -6.87 7.82 -1.95
C ALA A 160 -8.00 8.66 -1.35
N ASP A 161 -8.91 9.14 -2.20
CA ASP A 161 -10.15 9.76 -1.74
C ASP A 161 -11.20 8.70 -1.35
N LEU A 162 -12.15 9.10 -0.50
CA LEU A 162 -13.35 8.32 -0.19
C LEU A 162 -14.48 8.68 -1.17
N GLU A 163 -15.01 7.65 -1.82
CA GLU A 163 -16.27 7.71 -2.54
C GLU A 163 -17.36 7.02 -1.71
N SER A 164 -18.44 7.74 -1.47
CA SER A 164 -19.60 7.22 -0.74
C SER A 164 -20.51 6.46 -1.69
N VAL A 165 -20.85 5.22 -1.34
CA VAL A 165 -21.71 4.33 -2.14
C VAL A 165 -22.76 3.64 -1.26
N ASP A 166 -23.84 3.18 -1.87
CA ASP A 166 -24.90 2.42 -1.20
C ASP A 166 -24.69 0.92 -1.40
N PHE A 167 -23.91 0.28 -0.53
CA PHE A 167 -23.76 -1.18 -0.55
C PHE A 167 -25.04 -1.85 -0.04
N ARG A 168 -25.67 -1.31 1.02
CA ARG A 168 -26.84 -1.91 1.67
C ARG A 168 -28.02 -2.14 0.74
N ALA A 169 -28.41 -1.13 -0.04
CA ALA A 169 -29.51 -1.21 -0.98
C ALA A 169 -29.05 -1.37 -2.44
N GLY A 170 -27.78 -1.10 -2.74
CA GLY A 170 -27.27 -0.96 -4.10
C GLY A 170 -25.93 -1.66 -4.39
N ALA A 171 -25.56 -2.74 -3.69
CA ALA A 171 -24.27 -3.42 -3.83
C ALA A 171 -23.84 -3.69 -5.28
N GLU A 172 -24.74 -4.17 -6.15
CA GLU A 172 -24.40 -4.42 -7.56
C GLU A 172 -24.14 -3.12 -8.34
N ALA A 173 -24.85 -2.04 -8.04
CA ALA A 173 -24.59 -0.73 -8.64
C ALA A 173 -23.23 -0.18 -8.17
N ALA A 174 -22.92 -0.32 -6.88
CA ALA A 174 -21.61 0.03 -6.32
C ALA A 174 -20.49 -0.79 -6.99
N ARG A 175 -20.67 -2.10 -7.14
CA ARG A 175 -19.72 -3.00 -7.84
C ARG A 175 -19.43 -2.53 -9.27
N VAL A 176 -20.47 -2.22 -10.04
CA VAL A 176 -20.33 -1.74 -11.43
C VAL A 176 -19.61 -0.39 -11.48
N ASN A 177 -19.92 0.51 -10.54
CA ASN A 177 -19.23 1.80 -10.42
C ASN A 177 -17.72 1.61 -10.17
N ILE A 178 -17.37 0.76 -9.19
CA ILE A 178 -15.99 0.43 -8.84
C ILE A 178 -15.24 -0.13 -10.06
N ASN A 179 -15.82 -1.13 -10.74
CA ASN A 179 -15.24 -1.73 -11.93
C ASN A 179 -15.00 -0.72 -13.04
N LYS A 180 -15.97 0.16 -13.30
CA LYS A 180 -15.85 1.22 -14.32
C LYS A 180 -14.73 2.21 -13.99
N TRP A 181 -14.59 2.59 -12.71
CA TRP A 181 -13.49 3.45 -12.29
C TRP A 181 -12.14 2.77 -12.52
N VAL A 182 -11.97 1.50 -12.12
CA VAL A 182 -10.72 0.74 -12.34
C VAL A 182 -10.42 0.57 -13.82
N GLU A 183 -11.42 0.32 -14.65
CA GLU A 183 -11.25 0.25 -16.11
C GLU A 183 -10.67 1.56 -16.66
N GLY A 184 -11.17 2.71 -16.18
CA GLY A 184 -10.65 4.02 -16.51
C GLY A 184 -9.19 4.23 -16.10
N GLN A 185 -8.83 3.85 -14.86
CA GLN A 185 -7.46 4.00 -14.34
C GLN A 185 -6.44 3.10 -15.06
N THR A 186 -6.90 2.02 -15.67
CA THR A 186 -6.04 0.99 -16.27
C THR A 186 -6.06 0.98 -17.79
N GLN A 187 -6.51 2.07 -18.42
CA GLN A 187 -6.57 2.20 -19.89
C GLN A 187 -7.39 1.06 -20.54
N GLY A 188 -8.48 0.64 -19.88
CA GLY A 188 -9.35 -0.42 -20.35
C GLY A 188 -8.81 -1.84 -20.16
N LYS A 189 -7.71 -2.02 -19.42
CA LYS A 189 -7.05 -3.33 -19.27
C LYS A 189 -7.62 -4.19 -18.15
N ILE A 190 -8.08 -3.58 -17.05
CA ILE A 190 -8.73 -4.28 -15.93
C ILE A 190 -10.19 -3.85 -15.88
N LYS A 191 -11.10 -4.75 -16.26
CA LYS A 191 -12.53 -4.43 -16.39
C LYS A 191 -13.38 -4.90 -15.23
N ASP A 192 -13.20 -6.16 -14.85
CA ASP A 192 -14.01 -6.82 -13.83
C ASP A 192 -13.16 -7.18 -12.62
N VAL A 193 -12.60 -6.15 -11.95
CA VAL A 193 -11.79 -6.36 -10.74
C VAL A 193 -12.63 -6.98 -9.61
N LEU A 194 -13.90 -6.58 -9.49
CA LEU A 194 -14.86 -7.20 -8.60
C LEU A 194 -15.84 -8.05 -9.42
N ALA A 195 -15.71 -9.37 -9.27
CA ALA A 195 -16.69 -10.33 -9.75
C ALA A 195 -18.03 -10.16 -9.02
N LYS A 196 -19.12 -10.58 -9.68
CA LYS A 196 -20.46 -10.59 -9.09
C LYS A 196 -20.46 -11.37 -7.77
N GLY A 197 -21.13 -10.84 -6.76
CA GLY A 197 -21.23 -11.46 -5.43
C GLY A 197 -20.01 -11.27 -4.50
N LEU A 198 -18.96 -10.55 -4.91
CA LEU A 198 -17.85 -10.19 -4.00
C LEU A 198 -18.18 -9.02 -3.07
N VAL A 199 -19.22 -8.26 -3.39
CA VAL A 199 -19.78 -7.21 -2.53
C VAL A 199 -21.28 -7.45 -2.37
N ASP A 200 -21.79 -7.12 -1.20
CA ASP A 200 -23.16 -7.39 -0.78
C ASP A 200 -23.66 -6.28 0.18
N CYS A 201 -24.82 -6.49 0.79
CA CYS A 201 -25.43 -5.52 1.69
C CYS A 201 -24.68 -5.33 3.02
N ASP A 202 -23.78 -6.25 3.38
CA ASP A 202 -22.98 -6.17 4.61
C ASP A 202 -21.61 -5.51 4.37
N THR A 203 -21.27 -5.28 3.10
CA THR A 203 -20.03 -4.61 2.70
C THR A 203 -20.00 -3.17 3.21
N THR A 204 -19.00 -2.84 4.05
CA THR A 204 -18.85 -1.49 4.63
C THR A 204 -17.78 -0.66 3.94
N LEU A 205 -16.66 -1.28 3.54
CA LEU A 205 -15.53 -0.61 2.92
C LEU A 205 -14.89 -1.53 1.88
N VAL A 206 -14.66 -0.98 0.68
CA VAL A 206 -13.82 -1.59 -0.35
C VAL A 206 -12.65 -0.65 -0.62
N LEU A 207 -11.43 -1.13 -0.39
CA LEU A 207 -10.22 -0.45 -0.81
C LEU A 207 -9.81 -0.99 -2.18
N VAL A 208 -9.59 -0.09 -3.13
CA VAL A 208 -9.19 -0.43 -4.49
C VAL A 208 -7.84 0.17 -4.81
N ASN A 209 -6.96 -0.67 -5.32
CA ASN A 209 -5.63 -0.31 -5.78
C ASN A 209 -5.45 -0.87 -7.21
N ALA A 210 -5.14 0.01 -8.15
CA ALA A 210 -4.97 -0.34 -9.56
C ALA A 210 -3.68 0.25 -10.09
N ILE A 211 -2.86 -0.59 -10.73
CA ILE A 211 -1.59 -0.18 -11.34
C ILE A 211 -1.61 -0.48 -12.84
N TYR A 212 -1.06 0.44 -13.62
CA TYR A 212 -0.85 0.29 -15.04
C TYR A 212 0.58 0.68 -15.41
N PHE A 213 1.24 -0.17 -16.19
CA PHE A 213 2.59 0.07 -16.68
C PHE A 213 2.67 -0.22 -18.19
N LYS A 214 3.31 0.68 -18.93
CA LYS A 214 3.66 0.52 -20.33
C LYS A 214 4.95 1.28 -20.64
N GLY A 215 6.05 0.55 -20.81
CA GLY A 215 7.32 1.09 -21.27
C GLY A 215 7.64 0.68 -22.70
N LYS A 216 8.51 1.44 -23.37
CA LYS A 216 9.24 0.96 -24.56
C LYS A 216 10.54 0.32 -24.11
N TRP A 217 10.99 -0.70 -24.84
CA TRP A 217 12.33 -1.24 -24.65
C TRP A 217 13.39 -0.17 -24.92
N GLU A 218 14.47 -0.17 -24.13
CA GLU A 218 15.61 0.72 -24.34
C GLU A 218 16.30 0.43 -25.69
N THR A 219 16.43 -0.85 -26.03
CA THR A 219 16.87 -1.30 -27.35
C THR A 219 15.84 -2.23 -27.94
N VAL A 220 15.29 -1.86 -29.10
CA VAL A 220 14.44 -2.76 -29.89
C VAL A 220 15.37 -3.75 -30.58
N GLN A 221 15.27 -5.04 -30.27
CA GLN A 221 15.96 -6.05 -31.06
C GLN A 221 15.36 -6.03 -32.48
N GLY A 222 16.12 -5.48 -33.42
CA GLY A 222 15.80 -5.43 -34.84
C GLY A 222 15.64 -6.84 -35.40
N GLY A 223 14.58 -7.03 -36.18
CA GLY A 223 14.06 -8.33 -36.59
C GLY A 223 15.03 -9.22 -37.36
N LEU A 224 14.93 -10.51 -37.04
CA LEU A 224 15.46 -11.63 -37.82
C LEU A 224 14.29 -12.43 -38.40
N TYR A 225 13.40 -11.78 -39.15
CA TYR A 225 12.53 -12.42 -40.15
C TYR A 225 12.15 -11.36 -41.20
N ARG A 226 12.94 -11.30 -42.27
CA ARG A 226 12.48 -10.91 -43.61
C ARG A 226 12.13 -12.19 -44.37
#